data_AF-A0A1T1GQI2-F1
#
_entry.id   AF-A0A1T1GQI2-F1
#
_cell.length_a   1.000
_cell.length_b   1.000
_cell.length_c   1.000
_cell.angle_alpha   90.00
_cell.angle_beta   90.00
_cell.angle_gamma   90.00
#
_symmetry.space_group_name_H-M   'P 1'
#
loop_
_entity.id
_entity.type
_entity.pdbx_description
1 polymer ?
#
loop_
_entity_poly.entity_id
_entity_poly.type
_entity_poly.pdbx_seq_one_letter_code
_entity_poly.pdbx_strand_id
1 'polypeptide(L)' 'MTQMALVIDLNVCVGCHACVTSCKEWNTSGEAGSLTDARPYDDDPSGTFFNRVQTYEAG' A
#
# COMPACT_ATOMS: atom_id res chain seq x y z
N MET A 1 -10.03 9.65 -25.71
CA MET A 1 -8.97 9.22 -24.77
C MET A 1 -9.44 7.96 -24.08
N THR A 2 -8.58 6.96 -23.96
CA THR A 2 -8.85 5.75 -23.15
C THR A 2 -8.43 6.00 -21.70
N GLN A 3 -9.21 5.47 -20.76
CA GLN A 3 -8.99 5.65 -19.33
C GLN A 3 -8.78 4.29 -18.68
N MET A 4 -7.77 4.19 -17.82
CA MET A 4 -7.43 2.95 -17.13
C MET A 4 -8.25 2.81 -15.85
N ALA A 5 -8.64 1.59 -15.52
CA ALA A 5 -9.30 1.24 -14.27
C ALA A 5 -8.56 0.08 -13.60
N LEU A 6 -8.58 0.07 -12.26
CA LEU A 6 -8.10 -1.03 -11.42
C LEU A 6 -9.31 -1.60 -10.67
N VAL A 7 -9.52 -2.91 -10.77
CA VAL A 7 -10.59 -3.63 -10.07
C VAL A 7 -9.95 -4.71 -9.22
N ILE A 8 -10.34 -4.76 -7.94
CA ILE A 8 -9.82 -5.72 -6.96
C ILE A 8 -11.01 -6.50 -6.39
N ASP A 9 -10.97 -7.84 -6.48
CA ASP A 9 -11.96 -8.71 -5.85
C ASP A 9 -11.60 -8.95 -4.38
N LEU A 10 -12.47 -8.46 -3.48
CA LEU A 10 -12.28 -8.59 -2.05
C LEU A 10 -12.62 -9.99 -1.51
N ASN A 11 -13.32 -10.84 -2.28
CA ASN A 11 -13.59 -12.22 -1.87
C ASN A 11 -12.36 -13.12 -2.01
N VAL A 12 -11.42 -12.77 -2.90
CA VAL A 12 -10.15 -13.48 -3.11
C VAL A 12 -9.01 -12.86 -2.29
N CYS A 13 -9.15 -11.59 -1.89
CA CYS A 13 -8.14 -10.89 -1.12
C CYS A 13 -7.95 -11.54 0.27
N VAL A 14 -6.78 -12.15 0.50
CA VAL A 14 -6.43 -12.78 1.78
C VAL A 14 -5.68 -11.85 2.75
N GLY A 15 -5.54 -10.56 2.41
CA GLY A 15 -4.82 -9.61 3.25
C GLY A 15 -3.32 -9.87 3.39
N CYS A 16 -2.65 -10.48 2.40
CA CYS A 16 -1.21 -10.80 2.47
C CYS A 16 -0.27 -9.59 2.38
N HIS A 17 -0.81 -8.38 2.17
CA HIS A 17 -0.08 -7.12 2.01
C HIS A 17 0.92 -7.03 0.84
N ALA A 18 1.03 -8.06 -0.02
CA ALA A 18 1.98 -8.08 -1.13
C ALA A 18 1.85 -6.86 -2.07
N CYS A 19 0.62 -6.48 -2.44
CA CYS A 19 0.37 -5.32 -3.29
C CYS A 19 0.88 -4.00 -2.68
N VAL A 20 0.75 -3.85 -1.36
CA VAL A 20 1.22 -2.65 -0.64
C VAL A 20 2.74 -2.65 -0.52
N THR A 21 3.34 -3.81 -0.21
CA THR A 21 4.80 -3.98 -0.15
C THR A 21 5.45 -3.66 -1.49
N SER A 22 4.95 -4.20 -2.60
CA SER A 22 5.50 -3.92 -3.93
C SER A 22 5.35 -2.46 -4.34
N CYS A 23 4.20 -1.84 -4.04
CA CYS A 23 4.02 -0.40 -4.30
C CYS A 23 5.05 0.44 -3.54
N LYS A 24 5.29 0.10 -2.27
CA LYS A 24 6.24 0.80 -1.41
C LYS A 24 7.68 0.60 -1.89
N GLU A 25 8.08 -0.63 -2.21
CA GLU A 25 9.41 -0.94 -2.75
C GLU A 25 9.70 -0.12 -4.01
N TRP A 26 8.79 -0.18 -5.00
CA TRP A 26 8.92 0.58 -6.24
C TRP A 26 9.10 2.07 -5.98
N ASN A 27 8.23 2.67 -5.16
CA ASN A 27 8.27 4.11 -4.88
C ASN A 27 9.40 4.53 -3.92
N THR A 28 10.05 3.59 -3.24
CA THR A 28 11.25 3.84 -2.40
C THR A 28 12.55 3.74 -3.21
N SER A 29 12.50 3.06 -4.36
CA SER A 29 13.64 2.91 -5.29
C SER A 29 13.81 4.07 -6.28
N GLY A 30 12.96 5.08 -6.20
CA GLY A 30 12.96 6.21 -7.13
C GLY A 30 14.09 7.21 -6.91
N GLU A 31 14.35 8.03 -7.93
CA GLU A 31 15.39 9.08 -7.91
C GLU A 31 15.11 10.19 -6.88
N ALA A 32 13.84 10.35 -6.48
CA ALA A 32 13.42 11.25 -5.40
C ALA A 32 13.82 10.76 -3.99
N GLY A 33 14.42 9.57 -3.89
CA GLY A 33 14.84 8.95 -2.65
C GLY A 33 13.76 8.08 -2.01
N SER A 34 14.09 7.52 -0.85
CA SER A 34 13.20 6.64 -0.11
C SER A 34 11.94 7.37 0.35
N LEU A 35 10.80 6.67 0.37
CA LEU A 35 9.60 7.20 1.00
C LEU A 35 9.87 7.53 2.48
N THR A 36 9.21 8.57 2.98
CA THR A 36 9.25 8.93 4.39
C THR A 36 8.51 7.85 5.18
N ASP A 37 9.26 6.92 5.73
CA ASP A 37 8.75 5.77 6.46
C ASP A 37 9.55 5.65 7.76
N ALA A 38 8.99 6.22 8.82
CA ALA A 38 9.63 6.34 10.11
C ALA A 38 9.12 5.23 11.05
N ARG A 39 10.07 4.46 11.60
CA ARG A 39 9.80 3.36 12.54
C ARG A 39 8.90 2.24 11.97
N PRO A 40 9.17 1.71 10.75
CA PRO A 40 8.26 0.77 10.08
C PRO A 40 8.07 -0.58 10.77
N TYR A 41 8.95 -0.93 11.71
CA TYR A 41 8.93 -2.19 12.44
C TYR A 41 8.76 -2.01 13.96
N ASP A 42 8.51 -0.78 14.44
CA ASP A 42 8.25 -0.51 15.86
C ASP A 42 6.74 -0.45 16.13
N ASP A 43 6.38 -0.28 17.40
CA ASP A 43 4.99 -0.23 17.87
C ASP A 43 4.19 1.00 17.38
N ASP A 44 4.87 2.04 16.87
CA ASP A 44 4.25 3.29 16.38
C ASP A 44 4.81 3.71 15.00
N PRO A 45 4.44 2.97 13.93
CA PRO A 45 4.89 3.25 12.58
C PRO A 45 4.24 4.52 12.04
N SER A 46 5.02 5.38 11.39
CA SER A 46 4.56 6.67 10.86
C SER A 46 5.19 6.96 9.50
N GLY A 47 4.50 7.75 8.65
CA GLY A 47 5.02 8.10 7.33
C GLY A 47 4.04 7.83 6.19
N THR A 48 4.58 7.60 4.99
CA THR A 48 3.83 7.46 3.75
C THR A 48 3.45 6.00 3.51
N PHE A 49 2.15 5.72 3.57
CA PHE A 49 1.59 4.41 3.27
C PHE A 49 0.57 4.55 2.13
N PHE A 50 1.01 4.26 0.90
CA PHE A 50 0.24 4.58 -0.32
C PHE A 50 -1.06 3.79 -0.51
N ASN A 51 -1.38 2.87 0.40
CA ASN A 51 -2.70 2.25 0.49
C ASN A 51 -2.99 1.93 1.95
N ARG A 52 -3.60 2.87 2.69
CA ARG A 52 -4.32 2.49 3.91
C ARG A 52 -5.50 1.65 3.43
N VAL A 53 -5.31 0.33 3.30
CA VAL A 53 -6.39 -0.61 3.01
C VAL A 53 -7.35 -0.50 4.18
N GLN A 54 -8.34 0.37 4.04
CA GLN A 54 -9.44 0.51 4.99
C GLN A 54 -10.27 -0.76 4.81
N THR A 55 -10.03 -1.76 5.66
CA THR A 55 -10.96 -2.87 5.81
C THR A 55 -12.23 -2.30 6.42
N TYR A 56 -13.30 -2.18 5.65
CA TYR A 56 -14.64 -2.08 6.20
C TYR A 56 -15.21 -3.50 6.18
N GLU A 57 -15.52 -4.04 7.35
CA GLU A 57 -16.51 -5.12 7.40
C GLU A 57 -17.86 -4.48 7.07
N ALA A 58 -18.51 -4.97 6.00
CA ALA A 58 -19.93 -4.76 5.85
C ALA A 58 -20.62 -5.84 6.71
N GLY A 59 -20.98 -5.47 7.93
CA GLY A 59 -21.68 -6.31 8.92
C GLY A 59 -22.38 -5.46 9.96
#